data_AF-S3ZIS0-F1
#
_entry.id   AF-S3ZIS0-F1
#
_cell.length_a   1.000
_cell.length_b   1.000
_cell.length_c   1.000
_cell.angle_alpha   90.00
_cell.angle_beta   90.00
_cell.angle_gamma   90.00
#
_symmetry.space_group_name_H-M   'P 1'
#
loop_
_entity.id
_entity.type
_entity.pdbx_description
1 polymer ?
#
loop_
_entity_poly.entity_id
_entity_poly.type
_entity_poly.pdbx_seq_one_letter_code
_entity_poly.pdbx_strand_id
1 'polypeptide(L)'
;MPWAHIDERFPWNWRVRFLSDGAFRLYVSAICWTGGNPTGRVITMRELRVVVDARAPRRQAEELVAARLFEELPGVGWRIHDYHD
;
A
#
# COMPACT_ATOMS: atom_id res chain seq x y z
N MET A 1 -13.66 13.26 -6.40
CA MET A 1 -12.38 13.78 -5.84
C MET A 1 -11.43 12.59 -5.70
N PRO A 2 -10.17 12.68 -6.12
CA PRO A 2 -9.24 11.57 -5.96
C PRO A 2 -8.93 11.40 -4.46
N TRP A 3 -9.08 10.18 -3.96
CA TRP A 3 -9.05 9.78 -2.55
C TRP A 3 -7.64 9.60 -1.96
N ALA A 4 -6.58 9.77 -2.75
CA ALA A 4 -5.21 9.68 -2.26
C ALA A 4 -4.87 10.95 -1.45
N HIS A 5 -5.03 10.91 -0.13
CA HIS A 5 -4.72 12.00 0.80
C HIS A 5 -3.20 12.17 1.01
N ILE A 6 -2.44 12.31 -0.08
CA ILE A 6 -1.00 12.60 -0.01
C ILE A 6 -0.82 14.10 0.24
N ASP A 7 -0.27 14.47 1.39
CA ASP A 7 0.00 15.84 1.82
C ASP A 7 1.50 16.15 1.86
N GLU A 8 1.86 17.36 2.31
CA GLU A 8 3.25 17.80 2.42
C GLU A 8 4.09 17.00 3.44
N ARG A 9 3.46 16.27 4.35
CA ARG A 9 4.10 15.44 5.39
C ARG A 9 4.41 14.04 4.90
N PHE A 10 3.78 13.59 3.81
CA PHE A 10 4.03 12.29 3.21
C PHE A 10 5.52 11.94 3.03
N PRO A 11 6.38 12.78 2.44
CA PRO A 11 7.81 12.45 2.30
C PRO A 11 8.58 12.43 3.62
N TRP A 12 8.04 13.05 4.68
CA TRP A 12 8.65 13.13 6.01
C TRP A 12 8.14 12.06 6.97
N ASN A 13 7.07 11.36 6.63
CA ASN A 13 6.52 10.30 7.46
C ASN A 13 7.53 9.15 7.55
N TRP A 14 7.91 8.78 8.77
CA TRP A 14 8.91 7.74 9.03
C TRP A 14 8.52 6.37 8.46
N ARG A 15 7.21 6.05 8.37
CA ARG A 15 6.72 4.80 7.78
C ARG A 15 6.93 4.75 6.27
N VAL A 16 6.96 5.91 5.61
CA VAL A 16 7.10 6.04 4.15
C VAL A 16 8.56 6.28 3.75
N ARG A 17 9.28 7.14 4.48
CA ARG A 17 10.62 7.61 4.13
C ARG A 17 11.68 6.50 4.05
N PHE A 18 11.51 5.45 4.85
CA PHE A 18 12.45 4.34 4.98
C PHE A 18 12.08 3.11 4.14
N LEU A 19 11.02 3.19 3.33
CA LEU A 19 10.67 2.12 2.40
C LEU A 19 11.70 2.00 1.28
N SER A 20 11.90 0.78 0.80
CA SER A 20 12.56 0.51 -0.46
C SER A 20 11.76 1.10 -1.62
N ASP A 21 12.44 1.44 -2.72
CA ASP A 21 11.79 1.99 -3.92
C ASP A 21 10.63 1.10 -4.42
N GLY A 22 10.79 -0.21 -4.26
CA GLY A 22 9.79 -1.20 -4.62
C GLY A 22 8.54 -1.14 -3.73
N ALA A 23 8.73 -1.09 -2.41
CA ALA A 23 7.63 -0.99 -1.45
C ALA A 23 6.95 0.39 -1.54
N PHE A 24 7.72 1.47 -1.72
CA PHE A 24 7.20 2.82 -1.94
C PHE A 24 6.29 2.86 -3.17
N ARG A 25 6.73 2.32 -4.30
CA ARG A 25 5.93 2.29 -5.53
C ARG A 25 4.65 1.46 -5.35
N LEU A 26 4.73 0.31 -4.68
CA LEU A 26 3.55 -0.49 -4.34
C LEU A 26 2.58 0.31 -3.47
N TYR A 27 3.06 1.02 -2.45
CA TYR A 27 2.22 1.80 -1.54
C TYR A 27 1.44 2.89 -2.26
N VAL A 28 2.12 3.70 -3.08
CA VAL A 28 1.48 4.76 -3.87
C VAL A 28 0.43 4.19 -4.82
N SER A 29 0.75 3.11 -5.54
CA SER A 29 -0.23 2.44 -6.42
C SER A 29 -1.43 1.89 -5.65
N ALA A 30 -1.21 1.32 -4.46
CA ALA A 30 -2.26 0.76 -3.63
C ALA A 30 -3.23 1.83 -3.08
N ILE A 31 -2.73 3.00 -2.69
CA ILE A 31 -3.57 4.14 -2.29
C ILE A 31 -4.44 4.62 -3.46
N CYS A 32 -3.85 4.74 -4.65
CA CYS A 32 -4.60 5.11 -5.85
C CYS A 32 -5.66 4.06 -6.24
N TRP A 33 -5.33 2.77 -6.09
CA TRP A 33 -6.25 1.66 -6.36
C TRP A 33 -7.46 1.67 -5.43
N THR A 34 -7.24 1.83 -4.13
CA THR A 34 -8.33 1.89 -3.14
C THR A 34 -9.21 3.13 -3.30
N GLY A 35 -8.64 4.23 -3.79
CA GLY A 35 -9.40 5.43 -4.11
C GLY A 35 -10.46 5.26 -5.20
N GLY A 36 -10.30 4.27 -6.08
CA GLY A 36 -11.31 3.89 -7.06
C GLY A 36 -12.34 2.86 -6.56
N ASN A 37 -12.08 2.24 -5.40
CA ASN A 37 -12.90 1.16 -4.85
C ASN A 37 -13.20 1.41 -3.35
N PRO A 38 -14.18 2.25 -3.01
CA PRO A 38 -14.46 2.66 -1.63
C PRO A 38 -14.84 1.50 -0.70
N THR A 39 -15.27 0.36 -1.25
CA THR A 39 -15.61 -0.86 -0.50
C THR A 39 -14.39 -1.75 -0.24
N GLY A 40 -13.28 -1.54 -0.96
CA GLY A 40 -12.16 -2.46 -1.04
C GLY A 40 -10.85 -1.84 -0.59
N ARG A 41 -10.67 -1.64 0.72
CA ARG A 41 -9.34 -1.40 1.31
C ARG A 41 -8.45 -2.64 1.34
N VAL A 42 -8.93 -3.76 0.79
CA VAL A 42 -8.23 -5.05 0.79
C VAL A 42 -7.76 -5.37 -0.61
N ILE A 43 -6.46 -5.64 -0.76
CA ILE A 43 -5.86 -6.19 -1.98
C ILE A 43 -5.66 -7.69 -1.78
N THR A 44 -6.24 -8.51 -2.66
CA THR A 44 -5.96 -9.94 -2.72
C THR A 44 -4.62 -10.22 -3.40
N MET A 45 -4.07 -11.42 -3.21
CA MET A 45 -2.82 -11.84 -3.88
C MET A 45 -2.87 -11.76 -5.42
N ARG A 46 -4.05 -11.98 -6.01
CA ARG A 46 -4.25 -11.88 -7.46
C ARG A 46 -4.21 -10.42 -7.92
N GLU A 47 -4.85 -9.53 -7.17
CA GLU A 47 -4.89 -8.09 -7.46
C GLU A 47 -3.55 -7.42 -7.20
N LEU A 48 -2.73 -7.94 -6.29
CA LEU A 48 -1.41 -7.38 -5.98
C LEU A 48 -0.52 -7.25 -7.23
N ARG A 49 -0.62 -8.20 -8.16
CA ARG A 49 0.10 -8.16 -9.45
C ARG A 49 -0.46 -7.14 -10.45
N VAL A 50 -1.71 -6.74 -10.26
CA VAL A 50 -2.36 -5.69 -11.08
C VAL A 50 -2.02 -4.31 -10.52
N VAL A 51 -1.98 -4.19 -9.19
CA VAL A 51 -1.68 -2.93 -8.49
C VAL A 51 -0.23 -2.50 -8.68
N VAL A 52 0.72 -3.45 -8.67
CA VAL A 52 2.12 -3.14 -8.94
C VAL A 52 2.75 -4.15 -9.89
N ASP A 53 3.37 -3.66 -10.96
CA ASP A 53 4.23 -4.46 -11.82
C ASP A 53 5.63 -4.56 -11.22
N ALA A 54 5.76 -5.33 -10.14
CA ALA A 54 7.02 -5.54 -9.44
C ALA A 54 7.51 -6.98 -9.55
N ARG A 55 8.84 -7.15 -9.51
CA ARG A 55 9.48 -8.47 -9.57
C ARG A 55 9.17 -9.35 -8.35
N ALA A 56 8.94 -8.74 -7.18
CA ALA A 56 8.67 -9.46 -5.93
C ALA A 56 7.60 -8.73 -5.08
N PRO A 57 6.34 -8.71 -5.54
CA PRO A 57 5.28 -7.90 -4.92
C PRO A 57 4.95 -8.36 -3.50
N ARG A 58 5.08 -9.66 -3.21
CA ARG A 58 4.86 -10.21 -1.87
C ARG A 58 5.87 -9.69 -0.85
N ARG A 59 7.17 -9.67 -1.19
CA ARG A 59 8.23 -9.15 -0.32
C ARG A 59 8.02 -7.66 -0.02
N GLN A 60 7.55 -6.91 -1.00
CA GLN A 60 7.21 -5.49 -0.81
C GLN A 60 5.99 -5.32 0.08
N ALA A 61 4.97 -6.17 -0.04
CA ALA A 61 3.83 -6.18 0.87
C ALA A 61 4.24 -6.51 2.31
N GLU A 62 5.15 -7.47 2.51
CA GLU A 62 5.73 -7.79 3.84
C GLU A 62 6.46 -6.59 4.45
N GLU A 63 7.21 -5.83 3.65
CA GLU A 63 7.84 -4.59 4.08
C GLU A 63 6.82 -3.52 4.50
N LEU A 64 5.72 -3.39 3.76
CA LEU A 64 4.63 -2.47 4.09
C LEU A 64 3.86 -2.89 5.35
N VAL A 65 3.74 -4.20 5.60
CA VAL A 65 3.19 -4.73 6.85
C VAL A 65 4.11 -4.38 8.03
N ALA A 66 5.43 -4.56 7.87
CA ALA A 66 6.41 -4.17 8.88
C ALA A 66 6.37 -2.65 9.18
N ALA A 67 6.11 -1.83 8.17
CA ALA A 67 5.94 -0.38 8.30
C ALA A 67 4.55 0.04 8.82
N ARG A 68 3.63 -0.90 9.10
CA ARG A 68 2.24 -0.65 9.52
C ARG A 68 1.42 0.16 8.52
N LEU A 69 1.78 0.10 7.24
CA LEU A 69 1.00 0.68 6.15
C LEU A 69 0.04 -0.36 5.58
N PHE A 70 0.39 -1.63 5.68
CA PHE A 70 -0.47 -2.76 5.34
C PHE A 70 -0.76 -3.59 6.61
N GLU A 71 -1.92 -4.25 6.64
CA GLU A 71 -2.29 -5.27 7.61
C GLU A 71 -2.58 -6.55 6.84
N GLU A 72 -1.87 -7.64 7.17
CA GLU A 72 -2.14 -8.94 6.57
C GLU A 72 -3.45 -9.51 7.13
N LEU A 73 -4.34 -9.90 6.22
CA LEU A 73 -5.58 -10.62 6.50
C LEU A 73 -5.40 -12.08 6.06
N PRO A 74 -5.17 -13.01 7.00
CA PRO A 74 -4.86 -14.40 6.67
C PRO A 74 -5.89 -15.02 5.73
N GLY A 75 -5.42 -15.59 4.63
CA GLY A 75 -6.27 -16.24 3.62
C GLY A 75 -7.04 -15.28 2.70
N VAL A 76 -6.95 -13.97 2.90
CA VAL A 76 -7.67 -12.97 2.09
C VAL A 76 -6.72 -12.08 1.30
N GLY A 77 -5.75 -11.44 1.96
CA GLY A 77 -4.88 -10.45 1.33
C GLY A 77 -4.32 -9.42 2.31
N TRP A 78 -4.19 -8.17 1.88
CA TRP A 78 -3.69 -7.08 2.71
C TRP A 78 -4.69 -5.94 2.76
N ARG A 79 -5.04 -5.49 3.96
CA ARG A 79 -5.74 -4.23 4.19
C ARG A 79 -4.74 -3.09 4.13
N ILE A 80 -5.07 -2.01 3.43
CA ILE A 80 -4.23 -0.83 3.30
C ILE A 80 -4.67 0.22 4.31
N HIS A 81 -3.70 0.80 4.99
CA HIS A 81 -3.85 1.93 5.89
C HIS A 81 -3.41 3.22 5.22
N ASP A 82 -4.10 4.30 5.57
CA ASP A 82 -3.59 5.63 5.31
C ASP A 82 -2.32 5.83 6.15
N TYR A 83 -1.34 6.60 5.67
CA TYR A 83 -0.17 6.95 6.47
C TYR A 83 -0.51 7.95 7.58
N HIS A 84 -1.74 8.50 7.55
CA HIS A 84 -2.37 9.22 8.65
C HIS A 84 -2.93 8.32 9.77
N ASP A 85 -3.21 7.04 9.49
CA ASP A 85 -3.70 6.07 10.49
C ASP A 85 -2.57 5.64 11.45
#